data_AF-B7RVP2-F1
#
_entry.id   AF-B7RVP2-F1
#
_cell.length_a   1.000
_cell.length_b   1.000
_cell.length_c   1.000
_cell.angle_alpha   90.00
_cell.angle_beta   90.00
_cell.angle_gamma   90.00
#
_symmetry.space_group_name_H-M   'P 1'
#
loop_
_entity.id
_entity.type
_entity.pdbx_description
1 polymer ?
#
loop_
_entity_poly.entity_id
_entity_poly.type
_entity_poly.pdbx_seq_one_letter_code
_entity_poly.pdbx_strand_id
1 'polypeptide(L)'
;MCDYGSDSKWTSVIIHEYIYAPHEIRWTSFYERLISEGVVALVGHFRLKKYSHLFSPSSQISFVRKPLARTASEFLHETRQSSRMTRNFEEYIELPEMRNRQSKLLKGFENGAFIGVTELYPESIHLINARFRLNLRVLKRNQAPKGGAAKFLQDLPQSVVKRYDELNRIDNEIYRTCRANIERNLSELGANK
;
A
#
# COMPACT_ATOMS: atom_id res chain seq x y z
N MET A 1 -16.11 1.58 -3.82
CA MET A 1 -15.91 3.05 -3.80
C MET A 1 -14.41 3.33 -3.98
N CYS A 2 -14.04 4.31 -4.81
CA CYS A 2 -12.65 4.58 -5.16
C CYS A 2 -12.26 6.03 -4.82
N ASP A 3 -11.10 6.23 -4.19
CA ASP A 3 -10.52 7.54 -3.89
C ASP A 3 -9.05 7.62 -4.34
N TYR A 4 -8.82 8.26 -5.48
CA TYR A 4 -7.50 8.43 -6.08
C TYR A 4 -7.06 9.89 -6.13
N GLY A 5 -7.68 10.78 -5.33
CA GLY A 5 -7.41 12.22 -5.36
C GLY A 5 -8.48 13.04 -6.05
N SER A 6 -8.52 14.35 -5.78
CA SER A 6 -9.49 15.31 -6.34
C SER A 6 -9.42 15.46 -7.86
N ASP A 7 -8.28 15.15 -8.46
CA ASP A 7 -8.04 15.38 -9.89
C ASP A 7 -8.09 14.08 -10.69
N SER A 8 -8.32 12.95 -10.01
CA SER A 8 -8.35 11.63 -10.65
C SER A 8 -9.74 11.31 -11.16
N LYS A 9 -9.86 11.02 -12.45
CA LYS A 9 -11.08 10.48 -13.07
C LYS A 9 -11.56 9.14 -12.50
N TRP A 10 -10.72 8.47 -11.71
CA TRP A 10 -11.04 7.19 -11.06
C TRP A 10 -11.62 7.38 -9.66
N THR A 11 -11.59 8.60 -9.12
CA THR A 11 -12.27 8.95 -7.88
C THR A 11 -13.77 8.95 -8.10
N SER A 12 -14.50 8.27 -7.23
CA SER A 12 -15.95 8.12 -7.34
C SER A 12 -16.67 9.45 -7.08
N VAL A 13 -17.80 9.67 -7.76
CA VAL A 13 -18.59 10.91 -7.63
C VAL A 13 -18.95 11.22 -6.18
N ILE A 14 -19.38 10.22 -5.40
CA ILE A 14 -19.69 10.38 -3.96
C ILE A 14 -18.47 10.88 -3.17
N ILE A 15 -17.25 10.47 -3.51
CA ILE A 15 -16.04 11.00 -2.87
C ILE A 15 -15.84 12.47 -3.22
N HIS A 16 -16.05 12.87 -4.47
CA HIS A 16 -15.99 14.28 -4.84
C HIS A 16 -17.02 15.11 -4.07
N GLU A 17 -18.27 14.65 -4.05
CA GLU A 17 -19.38 15.34 -3.41
C GLU A 17 -19.19 15.54 -1.92
N TYR A 18 -18.65 14.56 -1.18
CA TYR A 18 -18.58 14.61 0.28
C TYR A 18 -17.20 14.97 0.82
N ILE A 19 -16.12 14.69 0.08
CA ILE A 19 -14.75 14.80 0.58
C ILE A 19 -13.97 15.94 -0.11
N TYR A 20 -14.22 16.20 -1.39
CA TYR A 20 -13.44 17.19 -2.16
C TYR A 20 -14.20 18.46 -2.53
N ALA A 21 -15.53 18.48 -2.44
CA ALA A 21 -16.31 19.68 -2.68
C ALA A 21 -15.99 20.76 -1.63
N PRO A 22 -16.09 22.07 -1.99
CA PRO A 22 -15.66 23.18 -1.14
C PRO A 22 -16.65 23.48 0.00
N HIS A 23 -16.79 22.53 0.92
CA HIS A 23 -17.65 22.61 2.10
C HIS A 23 -17.05 21.78 3.24
N GLU A 24 -17.59 21.95 4.45
CA GLU A 24 -17.19 21.12 5.59
C GLU A 24 -17.55 19.65 5.36
N ILE A 25 -16.60 18.75 5.63
CA ILE A 25 -16.79 17.31 5.42
C ILE A 25 -17.78 16.76 6.44
N ARG A 26 -18.92 16.29 5.93
CA ARG A 26 -19.97 15.64 6.72
C ARG A 26 -19.73 14.14 6.81
N TRP A 27 -18.85 13.74 7.72
CA TRP A 27 -18.40 12.34 7.87
C TRP A 27 -19.53 11.35 8.14
N THR A 28 -20.50 11.69 9.00
CA THR A 28 -21.65 10.82 9.30
C THR A 28 -22.48 10.58 8.05
N SER A 29 -22.87 11.64 7.35
CA SER A 29 -23.68 11.53 6.12
C SER A 29 -22.93 10.81 4.99
N PHE A 30 -21.61 10.99 4.91
CA PHE A 30 -20.78 10.23 3.98
C PHE A 30 -20.82 8.74 4.29
N TYR A 31 -20.63 8.36 5.56
CA TYR A 31 -20.68 6.96 5.99
C TYR A 31 -22.06 6.33 5.76
N GLU A 32 -23.14 7.02 6.15
CA GLU A 32 -24.52 6.59 5.88
C GLU A 32 -24.76 6.34 4.39
N ARG A 33 -24.23 7.23 3.53
CA ARG A 33 -24.34 7.08 2.08
C ARG A 33 -23.55 5.86 1.57
N LEU A 34 -22.38 5.57 2.12
CA LEU A 34 -21.64 4.34 1.76
C LEU A 34 -22.47 3.09 2.10
N ILE A 35 -23.12 3.07 3.26
CA ILE A 35 -23.95 1.95 3.70
C ILE A 35 -25.20 1.82 2.82
N SER A 36 -25.90 2.92 2.53
CA SER A 36 -27.14 2.88 1.72
C SER A 36 -26.91 2.44 0.28
N GLU A 37 -25.74 2.75 -0.29
CA GLU A 37 -25.31 2.31 -1.63
C GLU A 37 -24.75 0.88 -1.64
N GLY A 38 -24.74 0.18 -0.50
CA GLY A 38 -24.22 -1.18 -0.40
C GLY A 38 -22.72 -1.28 -0.67
N VAL A 39 -21.95 -0.23 -0.35
CA VAL A 39 -20.50 -0.20 -0.60
C VAL A 39 -19.80 -1.21 0.31
N VAL A 40 -19.21 -2.24 -0.30
CA VAL A 40 -18.46 -3.29 0.41
C VAL A 40 -16.99 -2.94 0.66
N ALA A 41 -16.44 -1.97 -0.07
CA ALA A 41 -15.03 -1.57 0.06
C ALA A 41 -14.79 -0.13 -0.41
N LEU A 42 -13.95 0.59 0.34
CA LEU A 42 -13.34 1.86 -0.03
C LEU A 42 -11.85 1.63 -0.33
N VAL A 43 -11.43 1.90 -1.56
CA VAL A 43 -10.06 1.63 -2.05
C VAL A 43 -9.45 2.87 -2.68
N GLY A 44 -8.13 3.02 -2.65
CA GLY A 44 -7.52 4.23 -3.18
C GLY A 44 -6.06 4.49 -2.81
N HIS A 45 -5.59 5.68 -3.19
CA HIS A 45 -4.26 6.21 -2.86
C HIS A 45 -4.39 7.31 -1.80
N PHE A 46 -4.72 6.94 -0.58
CA PHE A 46 -4.84 7.86 0.54
C PHE A 46 -4.07 7.35 1.76
N ARG A 47 -3.71 8.27 2.65
CA ARG A 47 -3.17 7.92 3.98
C ARG A 47 -4.27 7.29 4.81
N LEU A 48 -3.96 6.25 5.57
CA LEU A 48 -4.96 5.52 6.36
C LEU A 48 -5.82 6.44 7.25
N LYS A 49 -5.17 7.41 7.91
CA LYS A 49 -5.82 8.38 8.81
C LYS A 49 -7.01 9.13 8.19
N LYS A 50 -7.08 9.23 6.86
CA LYS A 50 -8.17 9.91 6.15
C LYS A 50 -9.54 9.30 6.47
N TYR A 51 -9.62 7.97 6.58
CA TYR A 51 -10.87 7.24 6.76
C TYR A 51 -10.88 6.31 7.98
N SER A 52 -9.76 6.17 8.70
CA SER A 52 -9.63 5.21 9.80
C SER A 52 -10.68 5.38 10.90
N HIS A 53 -11.16 6.61 11.13
CA HIS A 53 -12.18 6.91 12.12
C HIS A 53 -13.59 6.40 11.75
N LEU A 54 -13.82 6.03 10.49
CA LEU A 54 -15.11 5.50 10.01
C LEU A 54 -15.22 3.98 10.08
N PHE A 55 -14.09 3.28 10.20
CA PHE A 55 -14.02 1.83 10.03
C PHE A 55 -13.25 1.19 11.17
N SER A 56 -13.74 0.04 11.67
CA SER A 56 -12.98 -0.77 12.63
C SER A 56 -11.57 -1.06 12.10
N PRO A 57 -10.53 -1.04 12.95
CA PRO A 57 -9.19 -1.49 12.56
C PRO A 57 -9.22 -2.86 11.87
N SER A 58 -10.08 -3.76 12.36
CA SER A 58 -10.20 -5.13 11.86
C SER A 58 -10.68 -5.26 10.42
N SER A 59 -11.30 -4.21 9.86
CA SER A 59 -11.78 -4.14 8.47
C SER A 59 -10.85 -3.40 7.52
N GLN A 60 -9.68 -2.95 8.01
CA GLN A 60 -8.71 -2.22 7.21
C GLN A 60 -7.69 -3.20 6.59
N ILE A 61 -7.39 -3.00 5.31
CA ILE A 61 -6.46 -3.83 4.54
C ILE A 61 -5.44 -2.91 3.86
N SER A 62 -4.16 -3.25 3.94
CA SER A 62 -3.09 -2.61 3.18
C SER A 62 -2.05 -3.65 2.75
N PHE A 63 -1.09 -3.24 1.92
CA PHE A 63 0.00 -4.08 1.45
C PHE A 63 1.33 -3.36 1.61
N VAL A 64 2.35 -4.10 2.04
CA VAL A 64 3.75 -3.69 1.97
C VAL A 64 4.49 -4.48 0.89
N ARG A 65 5.65 -3.97 0.50
CA ARG A 65 6.58 -4.61 -0.43
C ARG A 65 7.99 -4.50 0.13
N LYS A 66 8.90 -5.36 -0.32
CA LYS A 66 10.34 -5.23 0.03
C LYS A 66 10.79 -3.79 -0.24
N PRO A 67 11.24 -3.02 0.79
CA PRO A 67 11.37 -1.57 0.70
C PRO A 67 12.21 -1.10 -0.49
N LEU A 68 13.42 -1.64 -0.65
CA LEU A 68 14.32 -1.27 -1.74
C LEU A 68 13.71 -1.57 -3.12
N ALA A 69 13.06 -2.73 -3.29
CA ALA A 69 12.40 -3.09 -4.54
C ALA A 69 11.19 -2.20 -4.84
N ARG A 70 10.47 -1.74 -3.81
CA ARG A 70 9.40 -0.76 -3.94
C ARG A 70 9.94 0.59 -4.40
N THR A 71 10.99 1.11 -3.76
CA THR A 71 11.61 2.39 -4.12
C THR A 71 12.22 2.36 -5.52
N ALA A 72 12.93 1.29 -5.90
CA ALA A 72 13.42 1.12 -7.27
C ALA A 72 12.28 1.08 -8.30
N SER A 73 11.18 0.42 -7.97
CA SER A 73 10.00 0.37 -8.85
C SER A 73 9.35 1.74 -9.02
N GLU A 74 9.30 2.57 -7.96
CA GLU A 74 8.76 3.94 -8.02
C GLU A 74 9.70 4.85 -8.83
N PHE A 75 11.01 4.81 -8.55
CA PHE A 75 12.02 5.54 -9.33
C PHE A 75 11.94 5.25 -10.83
N LEU A 76 11.89 3.96 -11.20
CA LEU A 76 11.78 3.55 -12.60
C LEU A 76 10.44 3.94 -13.24
N HIS A 77 9.39 4.15 -12.44
CA HIS A 77 8.10 4.60 -12.94
C HIS A 77 8.12 6.11 -13.17
N GLU A 78 8.63 6.88 -12.21
CA GLU A 78 8.73 8.34 -12.28
C GLU A 78 9.69 8.80 -13.38
N THR A 79 10.80 8.09 -13.61
CA THR A 79 11.72 8.37 -14.74
C THR A 79 11.10 8.12 -16.11
N ARG A 80 10.11 7.23 -16.21
CA ARG A 80 9.37 6.99 -17.47
C ARG A 80 8.23 7.98 -17.70
N GLN A 81 7.54 8.35 -16.64
CA GLN A 81 6.34 9.20 -16.74
C GLN A 81 6.66 10.70 -16.68
N SER A 82 7.72 11.09 -16.00
CA SER A 82 8.12 12.49 -15.89
C SER A 82 9.37 12.73 -16.72
N SER A 83 9.29 13.64 -17.69
CA SER A 83 10.46 14.19 -18.38
C SER A 83 11.36 15.05 -17.46
N ARG A 84 11.05 15.11 -16.16
CA ARG A 84 11.64 16.01 -15.16
C ARG A 84 12.50 15.31 -14.11
N MET A 85 12.54 13.98 -14.07
CA MET A 85 13.41 13.27 -13.12
C MET A 85 14.84 13.22 -13.69
N THR A 86 15.66 14.20 -13.31
CA THR A 86 17.08 14.30 -13.71
C THR A 86 18.05 13.66 -12.73
N ARG A 87 17.55 13.13 -11.61
CA ARG A 87 18.37 12.59 -10.52
C ARG A 87 18.74 11.14 -10.75
N ASN A 88 19.95 10.77 -10.36
CA ASN A 88 20.32 9.36 -10.25
C ASN A 88 19.61 8.72 -9.04
N PHE A 89 19.71 7.40 -8.92
CA PHE A 89 19.00 6.68 -7.86
C PHE A 89 19.56 6.98 -6.48
N GLU A 90 20.86 7.25 -6.38
CA GLU A 90 21.56 7.63 -5.15
C GLU A 90 21.00 8.93 -4.56
N GLU A 91 20.80 9.95 -5.40
CA GLU A 91 20.16 11.21 -5.02
C GLU A 91 18.67 11.02 -4.70
N TYR A 92 18.01 10.08 -5.39
CA TYR A 92 16.60 9.77 -5.16
C TYR A 92 16.35 9.15 -3.79
N ILE A 93 17.18 8.20 -3.35
CA ILE A 93 17.00 7.56 -2.03
C ILE A 93 17.27 8.49 -0.86
N GLU A 94 18.02 9.57 -1.08
CA GLU A 94 18.33 10.57 -0.05
C GLU A 94 17.15 11.51 0.25
N LEU A 95 16.18 11.60 -0.65
CA LEU A 95 14.99 12.42 -0.49
C LEU A 95 14.24 12.12 0.83
N PRO A 96 13.92 13.13 1.66
CA PRO A 96 13.20 12.93 2.92
C PRO A 96 11.89 12.15 2.79
N GLU A 97 11.18 12.32 1.67
CA GLU A 97 9.94 11.63 1.31
C GLU A 97 10.12 10.15 0.92
N MET A 98 11.34 9.73 0.59
CA MET A 98 11.69 8.33 0.29
C MET A 98 12.09 7.55 1.54
N ARG A 99 12.54 8.25 2.59
CA ARG A 99 12.93 7.64 3.87
C ARG A 99 11.71 7.14 4.63
N ASN A 100 11.70 5.85 4.96
CA ASN A 100 10.67 5.18 5.76
C ASN A 100 9.24 5.49 5.24
N ARG A 101 9.05 5.44 3.92
CA ARG A 101 7.82 5.88 3.26
C ARG A 101 6.63 4.98 3.60
N GLN A 102 6.83 3.65 3.64
CA GLN A 102 5.74 2.71 3.95
C GLN A 102 5.25 2.92 5.39
N SER A 103 6.15 3.04 6.36
CA SER A 103 5.78 3.32 7.75
C SER A 103 5.09 4.68 7.92
N LYS A 104 5.50 5.72 7.18
CA LYS A 104 4.78 7.02 7.16
C LYS A 104 3.34 6.87 6.64
N LEU A 105 3.13 6.08 5.60
CA LEU A 105 1.78 5.83 5.04
C LEU A 105 0.93 4.96 5.97
N LEU A 106 1.57 4.03 6.69
CA LEU A 106 0.97 3.17 7.69
C LEU A 106 0.93 3.81 9.09
N LYS A 107 1.29 5.09 9.24
CA LYS A 107 1.23 5.74 10.55
C LYS A 107 -0.22 5.79 11.02
N GLY A 108 -0.51 5.15 12.14
CA GLY A 108 -1.87 4.98 12.65
C GLY A 108 -2.58 3.71 12.14
N PHE A 109 -1.86 2.77 11.50
CA PHE A 109 -2.35 1.40 11.32
C PHE A 109 -2.44 0.76 12.70
N GLU A 110 -3.66 0.58 13.19
CA GLU A 110 -3.95 0.08 14.54
C GLU A 110 -3.82 -1.45 14.63
N ASN A 111 -3.70 -1.95 15.86
CA ASN A 111 -3.75 -3.39 16.12
C ASN A 111 -5.05 -3.97 15.56
N GLY A 112 -4.92 -5.01 14.74
CA GLY A 112 -6.05 -5.73 14.16
C GLY A 112 -6.25 -5.51 12.66
N ALA A 113 -5.66 -4.51 12.04
CA ALA A 113 -5.72 -4.35 10.58
C ALA A 113 -4.86 -5.41 9.84
N PHE A 114 -5.26 -5.77 8.62
CA PHE A 114 -4.53 -6.76 7.82
C PHE A 114 -3.50 -6.08 6.92
N ILE A 115 -2.23 -6.47 7.04
CA ILE A 115 -1.16 -6.01 6.15
C ILE A 115 -0.63 -7.20 5.35
N GLY A 116 -0.95 -7.24 4.06
CA GLY A 116 -0.43 -8.21 3.12
C GLY A 116 1.00 -7.88 2.68
N VAL A 117 1.66 -8.86 2.07
CA VAL A 117 3.01 -8.69 1.49
C VAL A 117 2.95 -8.94 -0.01
N THR A 118 3.48 -8.02 -0.79
CA THR A 118 3.41 -8.06 -2.26
C THR A 118 4.10 -9.31 -2.83
N GLU A 119 5.23 -9.72 -2.23
CA GLU A 119 5.96 -10.93 -2.59
C GLU A 119 5.22 -12.23 -2.23
N LEU A 120 4.23 -12.15 -1.33
CA LEU A 120 3.35 -13.24 -0.89
C LEU A 120 1.89 -12.89 -1.21
N TYR A 121 1.66 -12.30 -2.39
CA TYR A 121 0.34 -11.80 -2.76
C TYR A 121 -0.74 -12.89 -2.82
N PRO A 122 -0.52 -14.06 -3.46
CA PRO A 122 -1.50 -15.15 -3.45
C PRO A 122 -1.88 -15.60 -2.04
N GLU A 123 -0.88 -15.73 -1.16
CA GLU A 123 -1.06 -16.13 0.24
C GLU A 123 -1.81 -15.06 1.03
N SER A 124 -1.47 -13.79 0.80
CA SER A 124 -2.17 -12.65 1.42
C SER A 124 -3.65 -12.63 1.01
N ILE A 125 -3.95 -12.89 -0.26
CA ILE A 125 -5.35 -13.00 -0.75
C ILE A 125 -6.07 -14.20 -0.11
N HIS A 126 -5.38 -15.34 0.05
CA HIS A 126 -5.96 -16.49 0.72
C HIS A 126 -6.36 -16.17 2.18
N LEU A 127 -5.48 -15.51 2.92
CA LEU A 127 -5.75 -15.07 4.29
C LEU A 127 -6.85 -14.02 4.37
N ILE A 128 -6.91 -13.08 3.42
CA ILE A 128 -8.01 -12.10 3.33
C ILE A 128 -9.35 -12.82 3.12
N ASN A 129 -9.41 -13.78 2.20
CA ASN A 129 -10.62 -14.56 1.96
C ASN A 129 -11.09 -15.30 3.21
N ALA A 130 -10.16 -15.95 3.92
CA ALA A 130 -10.47 -16.63 5.17
C ALA A 130 -10.98 -15.67 6.26
N ARG A 131 -10.30 -14.53 6.43
CA ARG A 131 -10.62 -13.53 7.46
C ARG A 131 -11.96 -12.83 7.23
N PHE A 132 -12.22 -12.43 5.99
CA PHE A 132 -13.40 -11.61 5.65
C PHE A 132 -14.53 -12.41 5.00
N ARG A 133 -14.39 -13.74 4.90
CA ARG A 133 -15.33 -14.63 4.21
C ARG A 133 -15.62 -14.17 2.78
N LEU A 134 -14.56 -13.77 2.09
CA LEU A 134 -14.60 -13.33 0.70
C LEU A 134 -14.15 -14.45 -0.25
N ASN A 135 -14.40 -14.24 -1.55
CA ASN A 135 -13.90 -15.11 -2.61
C ASN A 135 -13.14 -14.30 -3.67
N LEU A 136 -12.15 -13.54 -3.23
CA LEU A 136 -11.27 -12.77 -4.09
C LEU A 136 -10.39 -13.70 -4.90
N ARG A 137 -10.28 -13.42 -6.20
CA ARG A 137 -9.35 -14.12 -7.11
C ARG A 137 -8.00 -13.40 -7.12
N VAL A 138 -6.93 -14.18 -7.22
CA VAL A 138 -5.58 -13.62 -7.45
C VAL A 138 -5.52 -13.08 -8.88
N LEU A 139 -5.36 -11.76 -9.00
CA LEU A 139 -5.23 -11.10 -10.30
C LEU A 139 -3.77 -10.83 -10.63
N LYS A 140 -3.38 -11.07 -11.88
CA LYS A 140 -2.07 -10.69 -12.44
C LYS A 140 -2.24 -9.47 -13.35
N ARG A 141 -2.50 -8.30 -12.75
CA ARG A 141 -2.66 -7.01 -13.46
C ARG A 141 -1.62 -6.00 -12.97
N ASN A 142 -1.37 -4.96 -13.76
CA ASN A 142 -0.45 -3.85 -13.42
C ASN A 142 0.97 -4.30 -13.04
N GLN A 143 1.46 -5.36 -13.69
CA GLN A 143 2.83 -5.81 -13.50
C GLN A 143 3.77 -4.84 -14.23
N ALA A 144 4.77 -4.31 -13.52
CA ALA A 144 5.89 -3.65 -14.17
C ALA A 144 6.53 -4.62 -15.19
N PRO A 145 7.16 -4.12 -16.27
CA PRO A 145 7.87 -4.96 -17.23
C PRO A 145 8.77 -5.95 -16.50
N LYS A 146 8.69 -7.24 -16.88
CA LYS A 146 9.27 -8.35 -16.12
C LYS A 146 10.70 -8.04 -15.69
N GLY A 147 10.88 -7.96 -14.37
CA GLY A 147 12.18 -7.81 -13.73
C GLY A 147 12.77 -6.40 -13.75
N GLY A 148 12.08 -5.34 -14.20
CA GLY A 148 12.67 -4.00 -14.31
C GLY A 148 13.37 -3.53 -13.02
N ALA A 149 12.66 -3.54 -11.89
CA ALA A 149 13.25 -3.20 -10.59
C ALA A 149 14.27 -4.26 -10.11
N ALA A 150 14.03 -5.55 -10.35
CA ALA A 150 14.93 -6.61 -9.89
C ALA A 150 16.28 -6.57 -10.62
N LYS A 151 16.28 -6.35 -11.94
CA LYS A 151 17.46 -6.17 -12.78
C LYS A 151 18.20 -4.90 -12.39
N PHE A 152 17.49 -3.78 -12.27
CA PHE A 152 18.07 -2.52 -11.81
C PHE A 152 18.81 -2.66 -10.46
N LEU A 153 18.28 -3.47 -9.55
CA LEU A 153 18.91 -3.71 -8.26
C LEU A 153 20.13 -4.65 -8.31
N GLN A 154 20.31 -5.45 -9.37
CA GLN A 154 21.50 -6.31 -9.51
C GLN A 154 22.76 -5.49 -9.78
N ASP A 155 22.60 -4.38 -10.50
CA ASP A 155 23.70 -3.50 -10.89
C ASP A 155 24.00 -2.42 -9.84
N LEU A 156 23.24 -2.40 -8.74
CA LEU A 156 23.34 -1.34 -7.74
C LEU A 156 24.56 -1.56 -6.83
N PRO A 157 25.42 -0.54 -6.63
CA PRO A 157 26.58 -0.68 -5.73
C PRO A 157 26.15 -1.03 -4.30
N GLN A 158 26.91 -1.91 -3.65
CA GLN A 158 26.61 -2.34 -2.29
C GLN A 158 26.61 -1.18 -1.27
N SER A 159 27.39 -0.12 -1.53
CA SER A 159 27.39 1.11 -0.72
C SER A 159 26.02 1.80 -0.75
N VAL A 160 25.35 1.84 -1.90
CA VAL A 160 24.02 2.43 -2.07
C VAL A 160 22.96 1.57 -1.37
N VAL A 161 23.07 0.25 -1.47
CA VAL A 161 22.18 -0.67 -0.74
C VAL A 161 22.28 -0.47 0.77
N LYS A 162 23.51 -0.45 1.31
CA LYS A 162 23.74 -0.20 2.74
C LYS A 162 23.19 1.16 3.16
N ARG A 163 23.45 2.20 2.37
CA ARG A 163 22.94 3.54 2.64
C ARG A 163 21.42 3.59 2.66
N TYR A 164 20.77 2.92 1.70
CA TYR A 164 19.32 2.81 1.68
C TYR A 164 18.78 2.13 2.96
N ASP A 165 19.41 1.03 3.39
CA ASP A 165 18.99 0.29 4.58
C ASP A 165 19.10 1.12 5.87
N GLU A 166 20.14 1.94 6.00
CA GLU A 166 20.29 2.91 7.10
C GLU A 166 19.12 3.91 7.12
N LEU A 167 18.80 4.48 5.97
CA LEU A 167 17.74 5.48 5.82
C LEU A 167 16.33 4.88 6.01
N ASN A 168 16.16 3.57 5.78
CA ASN A 168 14.87 2.90 5.71
C ASN A 168 14.71 1.75 6.72
N ARG A 169 15.43 1.84 7.85
CA ARG A 169 15.43 0.80 8.89
C ARG A 169 14.03 0.42 9.40
N ILE A 170 13.14 1.39 9.56
CA ILE A 170 11.78 1.16 10.07
C ILE A 170 10.95 0.39 9.04
N ASP A 171 11.02 0.78 7.77
CA ASP A 171 10.31 0.07 6.70
C ASP A 171 10.83 -1.36 6.53
N ASN A 172 12.15 -1.58 6.67
CA ASN A 172 12.76 -2.91 6.65
C ASN A 172 12.26 -3.78 7.81
N GLU A 173 12.10 -3.22 9.00
CA GLU A 173 11.52 -3.91 10.15
C GLU A 173 10.05 -4.26 9.93
N ILE A 174 9.21 -3.28 9.55
CA ILE A 174 7.79 -3.50 9.27
C ILE A 174 7.60 -4.59 8.21
N TYR A 175 8.38 -4.55 7.13
CA TYR A 175 8.31 -5.56 6.08
C TYR A 175 8.61 -6.97 6.61
N ARG A 176 9.68 -7.13 7.41
CA ARG A 176 10.03 -8.42 8.04
C ARG A 176 8.92 -8.92 8.96
N THR A 177 8.39 -8.05 9.80
CA THR A 177 7.29 -8.37 10.73
C THR A 177 6.03 -8.80 9.98
N CYS A 178 5.62 -8.04 8.96
CA CYS A 178 4.44 -8.38 8.15
C CYS A 178 4.62 -9.73 7.45
N ARG A 179 5.81 -9.97 6.87
CA ARG A 179 6.11 -11.24 6.21
C ARG A 179 6.03 -12.43 7.18
N ALA A 180 6.68 -12.31 8.35
CA ALA A 180 6.63 -13.35 9.38
C ALA A 180 5.19 -13.61 9.87
N ASN A 181 4.36 -12.57 9.96
CA ASN A 181 2.94 -12.72 10.31
C ASN A 181 2.15 -13.48 9.24
N ILE A 182 2.40 -13.24 7.95
CA ILE A 182 1.77 -14.01 6.86
C ILE A 182 2.16 -15.48 6.96
N GLU A 183 3.46 -15.78 7.11
CA GLU A 183 3.98 -17.15 7.21
C GLU A 183 3.39 -17.89 8.44
N ARG A 184 3.28 -17.21 9.59
CA ARG A 184 2.66 -17.75 10.80
C ARG A 184 1.18 -18.05 10.60
N ASN A 185 0.41 -17.08 10.10
CA ASN A 185 -1.03 -17.23 9.89
C ASN A 185 -1.37 -18.35 8.89
N LEU A 186 -0.53 -18.55 7.86
CA LEU A 186 -0.70 -19.67 6.93
C LEU A 186 -0.49 -21.01 7.63
N SER A 187 0.53 -21.10 8.50
CA SER A 187 0.82 -22.32 9.26
C SER A 187 -0.33 -22.67 10.21
N GLU A 188 -0.87 -21.68 10.92
CA GLU A 188 -2.03 -21.85 11.81
C GLU A 188 -3.30 -22.25 11.05
N LEU A 189 -3.53 -21.67 9.86
CA LEU A 189 -4.68 -22.01 9.04
C LEU A 189 -4.57 -23.40 8.41
N GLY A 190 -3.35 -23.87 8.16
CA GLY A 190 -3.06 -25.24 7.71
C GLY A 190 -3.16 -26.29 8.83
N ALA A 191 -2.81 -25.93 10.06
CA ALA A 191 -2.91 -26.81 11.24
C ALA A 191 -4.36 -27.01 11.74
N ASN A 192 -5.28 -26.13 11.35
CA ASN A 192 -6.71 -26.19 11.69
C ASN A 192 -7.56 -26.88 10.60
N LYS A 193 -6.94 -27.63 9.69
CA LYS A 193 -7.61 -28.50 8.70
C LYS A 193 -7.43 -29.96 9.08
#